data_AF-A0A7L8RUZ8-F1
#
_entry.id   AF-A0A7L8RUZ8-F1
#
_cell.length_a   1.000
_cell.length_b   1.000
_cell.length_c   1.000
_cell.angle_alpha   90.00
_cell.angle_beta   90.00
_cell.angle_gamma   90.00
#
_symmetry.space_group_name_H-M   'P 1'
#
loop_
_entity.id
_entity.type
_entity.pdbx_description
1 polymer ?
#
loop_
_entity_poly.entity_id
_entity_poly.type
_entity_poly.pdbx_seq_one_letter_code
_entity_poly.pdbx_strand_id
1 'polypeptide(L)'
;MSEEATIRRGVRNARYTTLPNHVFEDVRLSMEARWLLGYLLSKPDNWTVRMGDVAKKGVCGRDKARRMINELVEHGYAEKDQQREDGRFAKLSLVIYDEPKEASEINGSAQGVAFVPQTENPSTVNPSTEKPATVNTALVKTEDLAIPESQSERERGRDEEDHRVVVRAFKRAFMAWPTAISDSEPQAYDVWATLSAQEREAAVAGAERYVTASKATGRTKVCSFAVYLKEHRWEKLPEVAAATAKPLNREVRPFGPGWALLRFRALLAGHVELGEPEVTREKRTANYQASRQMLGAAKAEATYRNMGHDIGPDGELLFPDDFEERAWRAHIMANGYPEVTRLDKAASEGRALPAAEGFDPMAQLMEAVPVGLRTWQAWKVEFERRGWPWLPAPGKQPVVFFPVGGPEGLEQFEQAIRDEGNDDDGGTRQQAAE
;
A
#
# COMPACT_ATOMS: atom_id res chain seq x y z
N MET A 1 37.24 4.13 -20.05
CA MET A 1 35.90 3.51 -20.02
C MET A 1 34.89 4.63 -20.14
N SER A 2 33.84 4.50 -20.93
CA SER A 2 32.78 5.50 -20.98
C SER A 2 31.78 5.20 -19.86
N GLU A 3 31.62 6.14 -18.92
CA GLU A 3 30.64 5.98 -17.85
C GLU A 3 29.22 6.08 -18.45
N GLU A 4 28.40 5.04 -18.27
CA GLU A 4 27.01 5.10 -18.70
C GLU A 4 26.22 6.10 -17.85
N ALA A 5 25.45 6.96 -18.51
CA ALA A 5 24.61 7.93 -17.82
C ALA A 5 23.54 7.23 -16.96
N THR A 6 23.69 7.35 -15.64
CA THR A 6 22.89 6.64 -14.61
C THR A 6 21.38 6.93 -14.69
N ILE A 7 20.96 7.98 -15.39
CA ILE A 7 19.56 8.41 -15.52
C ILE A 7 19.16 8.45 -17.00
N ARG A 8 18.54 7.35 -17.48
CA ARG A 8 17.92 7.27 -18.81
C ARG A 8 16.44 7.67 -18.72
N ARG A 9 16.04 8.73 -19.41
CA ARG A 9 14.66 9.26 -19.38
C ARG A 9 13.81 8.60 -20.48
N GLY A 10 12.70 7.96 -20.10
CA GLY A 10 11.74 7.37 -21.05
C GLY A 10 10.87 8.41 -21.77
N VAL A 11 10.12 7.96 -22.77
CA VAL A 11 9.16 8.78 -23.52
C VAL A 11 8.08 9.33 -22.58
N ARG A 12 7.87 10.64 -22.59
CA ARG A 12 6.81 11.30 -21.80
C ARG A 12 5.46 11.08 -22.50
N ASN A 13 4.54 10.42 -21.81
CA ASN A 13 3.14 10.32 -22.22
C ASN A 13 2.39 11.64 -21.97
N ALA A 14 1.17 11.77 -22.48
CA ALA A 14 0.34 12.94 -22.21
C ALA A 14 -0.01 13.06 -20.70
N ARG A 15 -0.21 14.31 -20.24
CA ARG A 15 -0.46 14.71 -18.83
C ARG A 15 0.78 14.78 -17.92
N TYR A 16 1.84 15.44 -18.39
CA TYR A 16 2.91 15.95 -17.52
C TYR A 16 2.78 17.47 -17.32
N THR A 17 3.36 18.00 -16.24
CA THR A 17 3.55 19.44 -16.00
C THR A 17 5.02 19.79 -16.22
N THR A 18 5.30 20.90 -16.89
CA THR A 18 6.64 21.50 -16.94
C THR A 18 6.82 22.41 -15.73
N LEU A 19 7.81 22.11 -14.90
CA LEU A 19 8.18 22.92 -13.73
C LEU A 19 9.68 23.27 -13.82
N PRO A 20 10.10 24.47 -13.39
CA PRO A 20 11.51 24.79 -13.20
C PRO A 20 12.16 23.82 -12.19
N ASN A 21 13.44 23.50 -12.38
CA ASN A 21 14.15 22.58 -11.49
C ASN A 21 14.26 23.11 -10.05
N HIS A 22 14.40 24.43 -9.86
CA HIS A 22 14.60 25.06 -8.55
C HIS A 22 13.47 24.79 -7.55
N VAL A 23 12.25 24.53 -8.04
CA VAL A 23 11.09 24.07 -7.25
C VAL A 23 11.40 22.81 -6.42
N PHE A 24 12.32 21.97 -6.89
CA PHE A 24 12.76 20.75 -6.21
C PHE A 24 14.17 20.86 -5.62
N GLU A 25 14.97 21.82 -6.07
CA GLU A 25 16.37 21.98 -5.66
C GLU A 25 16.57 22.96 -4.50
N ASP A 26 15.65 23.92 -4.26
CA ASP A 26 15.80 24.93 -3.19
C ASP A 26 15.92 24.31 -1.78
N VAL A 27 17.13 24.44 -1.22
CA VAL A 27 17.51 23.90 0.10
C VAL A 27 16.77 24.55 1.27
N ARG A 28 16.15 25.72 1.08
CA ARG A 28 15.37 26.40 2.13
C ARG A 28 14.08 25.65 2.46
N LEU A 29 13.48 25.00 1.47
CA LEU A 29 12.27 24.18 1.63
C LEU A 29 12.59 22.74 2.05
N SER A 30 11.78 22.17 2.94
CA SER A 30 11.74 20.73 3.19
C SER A 30 11.35 19.95 1.94
N MET A 31 11.70 18.66 1.90
CA MET A 31 11.34 17.78 0.78
C MET A 31 9.82 17.70 0.58
N GLU A 32 9.04 17.74 1.67
CA GLU A 32 7.59 17.70 1.61
C GLU A 32 6.96 19.05 1.20
N ALA A 33 7.56 20.19 1.54
CA ALA A 33 7.14 21.48 1.01
C ALA A 33 7.44 21.63 -0.49
N ARG A 34 8.61 21.18 -0.96
CA ARG A 34 8.94 21.09 -2.40
C ARG A 34 7.96 20.19 -3.17
N TRP A 35 7.62 19.04 -2.59
CA TRP A 35 6.57 18.17 -3.14
C TRP A 35 5.21 18.89 -3.22
N LEU A 36 4.84 19.67 -2.19
CA LEU A 36 3.59 20.42 -2.19
C LEU A 36 3.59 21.52 -3.25
N LEU A 37 4.68 22.28 -3.38
CA LEU A 37 4.82 23.33 -4.39
C LEU A 37 4.65 22.76 -5.81
N GLY A 38 5.39 21.70 -6.15
CA GLY A 38 5.24 21.01 -7.43
C GLY A 38 3.87 20.37 -7.64
N TYR A 39 3.17 19.94 -6.57
CA TYR A 39 1.79 19.46 -6.66
C TYR A 39 0.78 20.60 -6.91
N LEU A 40 1.00 21.79 -6.36
CA LEU A 40 0.13 22.95 -6.55
C LEU A 40 0.31 23.57 -7.94
N LEU A 41 1.54 23.78 -8.39
CA LEU A 41 1.88 24.18 -9.77
C LEU A 41 1.45 23.12 -10.83
N SER A 42 1.09 21.91 -10.40
CA SER A 42 0.48 20.86 -11.23
C SER A 42 -1.04 21.04 -11.45
N LYS A 43 -1.66 22.11 -10.96
CA LYS A 43 -3.12 22.36 -11.06
C LYS A 43 -3.45 23.45 -12.09
N PRO A 44 -4.66 23.42 -12.67
CA PRO A 44 -5.20 24.56 -13.41
C PRO A 44 -5.34 25.78 -12.50
N ASP A 45 -5.13 26.97 -13.05
CA ASP A 45 -5.03 28.25 -12.34
C ASP A 45 -6.27 28.59 -11.48
N ASN A 46 -7.44 28.05 -11.84
CA ASN A 46 -8.69 28.23 -11.10
C ASN A 46 -8.91 27.23 -9.94
N TRP A 47 -7.90 26.42 -9.60
CA TRP A 47 -8.01 25.39 -8.58
C TRP A 47 -8.06 25.97 -7.15
N THR A 48 -9.18 25.75 -6.46
CA THR A 48 -9.28 26.07 -5.03
C THR A 48 -8.50 25.06 -4.18
N VAL A 49 -7.47 25.53 -3.47
CA VAL A 49 -6.72 24.71 -2.50
C VAL A 49 -7.61 24.36 -1.31
N ARG A 50 -7.71 23.06 -1.01
CA ARG A 50 -8.46 22.52 0.13
C ARG A 50 -7.53 21.69 1.01
N MET A 51 -7.41 22.07 2.29
CA MET A 51 -6.59 21.38 3.30
C MET A 51 -6.86 19.86 3.38
N GLY A 52 -8.11 19.43 3.18
CA GLY A 52 -8.48 18.01 3.16
C GLY A 52 -7.94 17.24 1.96
N ASP A 53 -7.88 17.88 0.79
CA ASP A 53 -7.40 17.25 -0.46
C ASP A 53 -5.86 17.19 -0.47
N VAL A 54 -5.18 18.21 0.05
CA VAL A 54 -3.73 18.19 0.31
C VAL A 54 -3.37 17.06 1.29
N ALA A 55 -4.07 16.99 2.44
CA ALA A 55 -3.87 15.94 3.44
C ALA A 55 -4.08 14.53 2.84
N LYS A 56 -5.15 14.34 2.07
CA LYS A 56 -5.46 13.06 1.40
C LYS A 56 -4.43 12.68 0.34
N LYS A 57 -3.94 13.64 -0.46
CA LYS A 57 -3.05 13.36 -1.59
C LYS A 57 -1.58 13.22 -1.18
N GLY A 58 -1.15 13.94 -0.13
CA GLY A 58 0.18 13.80 0.49
C GLY A 58 0.24 12.73 1.58
N VAL A 59 -0.83 11.97 1.81
CA VAL A 59 -0.96 10.92 2.83
C VAL A 59 -0.51 11.41 4.22
N CYS A 60 -0.94 12.62 4.59
CA CYS A 60 -0.45 13.33 5.77
C CYS A 60 -1.56 13.93 6.63
N GLY A 61 -1.30 14.07 7.93
CA GLY A 61 -2.22 14.74 8.86
C GLY A 61 -2.43 16.21 8.49
N ARG A 62 -3.60 16.76 8.81
CA ARG A 62 -3.98 18.15 8.51
C ARG A 62 -2.95 19.17 9.02
N ASP A 63 -2.28 18.87 10.13
CA ASP A 63 -1.27 19.75 10.74
C ASP A 63 0.10 19.67 10.06
N LYS A 64 0.40 18.58 9.34
CA LYS A 64 1.53 18.55 8.40
C LYS A 64 1.20 19.34 7.13
N ALA A 65 -0.02 19.22 6.61
CA ALA A 65 -0.50 20.04 5.49
C ALA A 65 -0.45 21.55 5.80
N ARG A 66 -0.86 21.95 7.01
CA ARG A 66 -0.73 23.34 7.51
C ARG A 66 0.72 23.80 7.57
N ARG A 67 1.64 23.00 8.13
CA ARG A 67 3.07 23.35 8.21
C ARG A 67 3.69 23.56 6.83
N MET A 68 3.49 22.63 5.89
CA MET A 68 4.00 22.77 4.52
C MET A 68 3.48 24.02 3.80
N ILE A 69 2.22 24.43 4.05
CA ILE A 69 1.68 25.67 3.48
C ILE A 69 2.29 26.91 4.13
N ASN A 70 2.44 26.93 5.46
CA ASN A 70 3.10 28.04 6.15
C ASN A 70 4.56 28.21 5.70
N GLU A 71 5.27 27.11 5.51
CA GLU A 71 6.67 27.07 5.04
C GLU A 71 6.83 27.63 3.62
N LEU A 72 5.88 27.35 2.72
CA LEU A 72 5.83 27.98 1.39
C LEU A 72 5.54 29.49 1.48
N VAL A 73 4.75 29.95 2.45
CA VAL A 73 4.52 31.39 2.68
C VAL A 73 5.77 32.06 3.25
N GLU A 74 6.42 31.43 4.22
CA GLU A 74 7.64 31.92 4.88
C GLU A 74 8.82 32.10 3.90
N HIS A 75 8.91 31.25 2.88
CA HIS A 75 9.92 31.34 1.81
C HIS A 75 9.45 32.04 0.52
N GLY A 76 8.30 32.73 0.54
CA GLY A 76 7.84 33.59 -0.56
C GLY A 76 7.25 32.85 -1.78
N TYR A 77 7.05 31.54 -1.70
CA TYR A 77 6.43 30.70 -2.74
C TYR A 77 4.90 30.68 -2.69
N ALA A 78 4.30 31.20 -1.62
CA ALA A 78 2.85 31.28 -1.48
C ALA A 78 2.43 32.58 -0.77
N GLU A 79 1.27 33.12 -1.18
CA GLU A 79 0.66 34.29 -0.54
C GLU A 79 -0.76 33.94 -0.12
N LYS A 80 -1.06 34.17 1.17
CA LYS A 80 -2.25 33.64 1.84
C LYS A 80 -3.24 34.77 2.17
N ASP A 81 -4.18 35.01 1.27
CA ASP A 81 -5.36 35.81 1.59
C ASP A 81 -6.38 34.99 2.41
N GLN A 82 -6.79 35.59 3.54
CA GLN A 82 -7.84 35.10 4.39
C GLN A 82 -8.70 36.27 4.89
N GLN A 83 -9.44 36.87 3.96
CA GLN A 83 -10.59 37.74 4.25
C GLN A 83 -11.46 37.16 5.39
N ARG A 84 -11.99 38.05 6.24
CA ARG A 84 -12.92 37.69 7.33
C ARG A 84 -14.30 38.21 6.98
N GLU A 85 -15.31 37.36 7.06
CA GLU A 85 -16.69 37.67 6.71
C GLU A 85 -17.61 37.11 7.82
N ASP A 86 -18.45 37.96 8.40
CA ASP A 86 -19.43 37.67 9.46
C ASP A 86 -19.01 36.65 10.53
N GLY A 87 -17.84 36.90 11.14
CA GLY A 87 -17.34 36.12 12.27
C GLY A 87 -16.96 34.67 11.96
N ARG A 88 -16.96 34.27 10.69
CA ARG A 88 -16.53 32.94 10.24
C ARG A 88 -15.22 33.03 9.48
N PHE A 89 -14.41 31.97 9.55
CA PHE A 89 -13.22 31.85 8.72
C PHE A 89 -13.65 31.66 7.26
N ALA A 90 -13.44 32.67 6.42
CA ALA A 90 -13.77 32.57 5.00
C ALA A 90 -12.88 31.54 4.28
N LYS A 91 -13.25 31.27 3.02
CA LYS A 91 -12.55 30.36 2.12
C LYS A 91 -11.08 30.78 1.98
N LEU A 92 -10.16 29.88 2.33
CA LEU A 92 -8.73 30.09 2.14
C LEU A 92 -8.43 30.34 0.66
N SER A 93 -7.91 31.53 0.35
CA SER A 93 -7.28 31.82 -0.94
C SER A 93 -5.77 31.65 -0.79
N LEU A 94 -5.11 31.18 -1.84
CA LEU A 94 -3.68 30.91 -1.83
C LEU A 94 -3.12 31.13 -3.23
N VAL A 95 -2.40 32.23 -3.42
CA VAL A 95 -1.63 32.46 -4.64
C VAL A 95 -0.32 31.69 -4.51
N ILE A 96 0.13 31.05 -5.58
CA ILE A 96 1.36 30.25 -5.61
C ILE A 96 2.28 30.85 -6.67
N TYR A 97 3.56 30.97 -6.34
CA TYR A 97 4.61 31.44 -7.22
C TYR A 97 5.60 30.30 -7.50
N ASP A 98 6.12 30.23 -8.72
CA ASP A 98 7.18 29.31 -9.11
C ASP A 98 8.58 29.83 -8.73
N GLU A 99 8.76 31.15 -8.72
CA GLU A 99 9.91 31.84 -8.11
C GLU A 99 9.54 32.52 -6.78
N PRO A 100 10.46 32.57 -5.80
CA PRO A 100 10.18 33.14 -4.48
C PRO A 100 10.11 34.67 -4.54
N LYS A 101 8.98 35.27 -4.13
CA LYS A 101 8.93 36.73 -3.93
C LYS A 101 9.87 37.15 -2.79
N GLU A 102 10.63 38.23 -2.99
CA GLU A 102 11.38 38.86 -1.91
C GLU A 102 10.42 39.48 -0.88
N ALA A 103 10.71 39.32 0.41
CA ALA A 103 9.83 39.75 1.50
C ALA A 103 9.75 41.28 1.72
N SER A 104 10.41 42.07 0.86
CA SER A 104 10.67 43.50 1.02
C SER A 104 9.42 44.40 0.94
N GLU A 105 8.29 43.90 0.42
CA GLU A 105 7.04 44.67 0.32
C GLU A 105 5.97 44.30 1.37
N ILE A 106 6.24 43.30 2.24
CA ILE A 106 5.24 42.78 3.19
C ILE A 106 4.98 43.72 4.40
N ASN A 107 5.82 44.74 4.60
CA ASN A 107 5.69 45.73 5.69
C ASN A 107 5.63 47.18 5.17
N GLY A 108 4.70 47.47 4.25
CA GLY A 108 4.48 48.81 3.69
C GLY A 108 3.13 49.45 4.09
N SER A 109 3.17 50.64 4.70
CA SER A 109 2.03 51.56 4.92
C SER A 109 0.90 51.15 5.89
N ALA A 110 1.20 51.10 7.19
CA ALA A 110 0.20 51.21 8.26
C ALA A 110 0.68 52.01 9.50
N GLN A 111 1.48 53.06 9.32
CA GLN A 111 1.89 53.95 10.42
C GLN A 111 0.72 54.86 10.88
N GLY A 112 0.16 54.54 12.05
CA GLY A 112 -0.88 55.31 12.75
C GLY A 112 -0.46 55.72 14.18
N VAL A 113 0.64 56.47 14.27
CA VAL A 113 1.36 56.97 15.46
C VAL A 113 0.59 57.07 16.81
N ALA A 114 1.02 56.28 17.81
CA ALA A 114 1.13 56.59 19.26
C ALA A 114 1.45 55.29 20.04
N PHE A 115 2.27 55.22 21.10
CA PHE A 115 3.21 56.15 21.76
C PHE A 115 4.31 55.27 22.43
N VAL A 116 5.51 55.79 22.67
CA VAL A 116 6.66 55.02 23.19
C VAL A 116 7.13 55.61 24.54
N PRO A 117 7.53 54.77 25.51
CA PRO A 117 8.94 54.80 25.90
C PRO A 117 9.57 53.40 26.01
N GLN A 118 10.86 53.31 25.69
CA GLN A 118 11.70 52.16 26.02
C GLN A 118 12.20 52.30 27.47
N THR A 119 12.48 51.17 28.13
CA THR A 119 13.38 51.11 29.28
C THR A 119 14.28 49.88 29.15
N GLU A 120 15.52 50.00 29.59
CA GLU A 120 16.61 49.04 29.34
C GLU A 120 16.58 47.83 30.30
N ASN A 121 17.39 46.81 29.99
CA ASN A 121 17.70 45.72 30.92
C ASN A 121 18.51 46.23 32.12
N PRO A 122 18.15 45.83 33.35
CA PRO A 122 19.09 45.77 34.48
C PRO A 122 19.33 44.32 34.90
N SER A 123 20.57 43.85 34.79
CA SER A 123 21.02 42.68 35.57
C SER A 123 21.40 43.13 36.98
N THR A 124 20.88 42.50 38.04
CA THR A 124 21.62 42.37 39.32
C THR A 124 21.03 41.33 40.30
N VAL A 125 21.94 40.53 40.86
CA VAL A 125 22.00 40.07 42.28
C VAL A 125 20.97 39.05 42.81
N ASN A 126 21.51 37.97 43.39
CA ASN A 126 20.81 36.98 44.22
C ASN A 126 20.56 37.50 45.65
N PRO A 127 19.46 37.08 46.31
CA PRO A 127 19.39 36.98 47.76
C PRO A 127 19.96 35.63 48.25
N SER A 128 20.97 35.70 49.12
CA SER A 128 21.25 34.68 50.14
C SER A 128 20.42 35.02 51.40
N THR A 129 20.10 34.15 52.38
CA THR A 129 20.58 32.79 52.70
C THR A 129 19.33 31.90 53.00
N GLU A 130 19.18 30.88 53.85
CA GLU A 130 19.92 30.24 54.96
C GLU A 130 19.87 28.69 54.87
N LYS A 131 20.56 28.02 55.81
CA LYS A 131 20.43 26.60 56.20
C LYS A 131 20.57 26.57 57.74
N PRO A 132 19.90 25.67 58.48
CA PRO A 132 20.38 24.28 58.65
C PRO A 132 19.21 23.25 58.76
N ALA A 133 19.40 21.93 58.97
CA ALA A 133 20.60 21.10 59.21
C ALA A 133 20.45 19.78 58.39
N THR A 134 21.45 19.10 57.80
CA THR A 134 22.77 18.57 58.25
C THR A 134 22.67 17.11 58.75
N VAL A 135 23.77 16.34 58.54
CA VAL A 135 23.91 14.86 58.65
C VAL A 135 23.30 14.16 57.43
N ASN A 136 24.01 13.38 56.61
CA ASN A 136 25.46 13.09 56.49
C ASN A 136 25.78 12.82 54.97
N THR A 137 26.99 12.86 54.38
CA THR A 137 28.34 12.32 54.73
C THR A 137 28.39 10.78 54.59
N ALA A 138 29.23 10.10 53.82
CA ALA A 138 30.48 10.35 53.05
C ALA A 138 30.60 9.21 51.98
N LEU A 139 31.55 9.04 51.03
CA LEU A 139 32.70 9.72 50.37
C LEU A 139 33.11 8.76 49.19
N VAL A 140 33.84 9.05 48.10
CA VAL A 140 34.52 10.24 47.53
C VAL A 140 34.50 10.13 45.97
N LYS A 141 35.45 10.73 45.23
CA LYS A 141 35.65 10.63 43.76
C LYS A 141 36.90 9.82 43.37
N THR A 142 36.93 9.29 42.15
CA THR A 142 37.89 9.56 41.03
C THR A 142 37.28 8.91 39.76
N GLU A 143 37.09 9.55 38.60
CA GLU A 143 38.02 10.27 37.69
C GLU A 143 39.00 9.35 36.92
N ASP A 144 39.00 9.56 35.59
CA ASP A 144 39.96 9.21 34.54
C ASP A 144 40.15 7.79 33.94
N LEU A 145 39.71 7.71 32.67
CA LEU A 145 40.45 7.29 31.46
C LEU A 145 40.53 5.83 30.98
N ALA A 146 40.49 5.78 29.63
CA ALA A 146 41.06 4.81 28.70
C ALA A 146 40.38 3.44 28.45
N ILE A 147 40.39 3.06 27.17
CA ILE A 147 39.99 1.78 26.61
C ILE A 147 41.18 0.81 26.68
N PRO A 148 40.95 -0.46 27.04
CA PRO A 148 41.74 -1.57 26.52
C PRO A 148 40.87 -2.50 25.64
N GLU A 149 41.32 -2.75 24.41
CA GLU A 149 40.96 -4.01 23.74
C GLU A 149 41.77 -5.13 24.42
N SER A 150 41.11 -6.17 24.92
CA SER A 150 41.80 -7.41 25.30
C SER A 150 40.98 -8.62 24.88
N GLN A 151 41.62 -9.52 24.13
CA GLN A 151 41.01 -10.71 23.56
C GLN A 151 40.70 -11.74 24.65
N SER A 152 39.50 -12.33 24.60
CA SER A 152 39.18 -13.58 25.30
C SER A 152 38.45 -14.54 24.36
N GLU A 153 39.16 -14.97 23.31
CA GLU A 153 38.62 -15.99 22.41
C GLU A 153 38.67 -17.38 23.09
N ARG A 154 37.54 -18.11 23.03
CA ARG A 154 37.38 -19.54 23.38
C ARG A 154 37.31 -19.90 24.88
N GLU A 155 36.09 -19.90 25.40
CA GLU A 155 35.55 -21.14 25.96
C GLU A 155 34.13 -21.40 25.41
N ARG A 156 33.53 -22.59 25.65
CA ARG A 156 32.58 -23.19 24.69
C ARG A 156 31.16 -23.41 25.21
N GLY A 157 30.19 -22.81 24.52
CA GLY A 157 29.01 -23.54 24.05
C GLY A 157 27.63 -23.07 24.54
N ARG A 158 26.72 -22.95 23.57
CA ARG A 158 25.27 -22.67 23.64
C ARG A 158 24.82 -21.23 23.98
N ASP A 159 24.24 -20.62 22.95
CA ASP A 159 22.95 -19.93 22.99
C ASP A 159 22.85 -18.57 23.72
N GLU A 160 23.94 -17.79 23.77
CA GLU A 160 23.87 -16.35 24.06
C GLU A 160 23.49 -15.55 22.79
N GLU A 161 22.27 -15.02 22.74
CA GLU A 161 21.82 -14.10 21.68
C GLU A 161 22.60 -12.77 21.73
N ASP A 162 22.92 -12.18 20.56
CA ASP A 162 23.50 -10.83 20.50
C ASP A 162 22.57 -9.83 21.21
N HIS A 163 23.06 -9.25 22.29
CA HIS A 163 22.37 -8.24 23.11
C HIS A 163 21.79 -7.10 22.25
N ARG A 164 22.45 -6.71 21.15
CA ARG A 164 21.95 -5.68 20.22
C ARG A 164 20.69 -6.13 19.48
N VAL A 165 20.59 -7.42 19.14
CA VAL A 165 19.38 -8.03 18.55
C VAL A 165 18.26 -8.08 19.59
N VAL A 166 18.54 -8.51 20.82
CA VAL A 166 17.56 -8.55 21.93
C VAL A 166 16.98 -7.17 22.23
N VAL A 167 17.83 -6.12 22.32
CA VAL A 167 17.40 -4.73 22.52
C VAL A 167 16.60 -4.19 21.32
N ARG A 168 16.99 -4.53 20.08
CA ARG A 168 16.28 -4.10 18.87
C ARG A 168 14.91 -4.78 18.75
N ALA A 169 14.80 -6.05 19.13
CA ALA A 169 13.55 -6.79 19.19
C ALA A 169 12.61 -6.21 20.26
N PHE A 170 13.13 -5.94 21.46
CA PHE A 170 12.40 -5.24 22.52
C PHE A 170 11.81 -3.91 22.03
N LYS A 171 12.65 -3.02 21.49
CA LYS A 171 12.23 -1.69 21.04
C LYS A 171 11.13 -1.75 19.98
N ARG A 172 11.16 -2.76 19.09
CA ARG A 172 10.09 -3.00 18.11
C ARG A 172 8.79 -3.47 18.78
N ALA A 173 8.87 -4.47 19.65
CA ALA A 173 7.71 -5.08 20.30
C ALA A 173 7.02 -4.10 21.28
N PHE A 174 7.81 -3.40 22.10
CA PHE A 174 7.33 -2.38 23.03
C PHE A 174 6.65 -1.23 22.29
N MET A 175 7.26 -0.65 21.26
CA MET A 175 6.67 0.49 20.53
C MET A 175 5.43 0.11 19.68
N ALA A 176 5.21 -1.18 19.42
CA ALA A 176 3.97 -1.69 18.83
C ALA A 176 2.83 -1.88 19.86
N TRP A 177 3.13 -1.82 21.17
CA TRP A 177 2.16 -2.09 22.22
C TRP A 177 1.19 -0.92 22.45
N PRO A 178 -0.14 -1.14 22.61
CA PRO A 178 -1.12 -0.06 22.67
C PRO A 178 -0.95 0.96 23.81
N THR A 179 -0.23 0.60 24.89
CA THR A 179 0.01 1.46 26.05
C THR A 179 1.46 1.96 26.15
N ALA A 180 2.32 1.69 25.16
CA ALA A 180 3.76 2.00 25.21
C ALA A 180 4.10 3.45 25.63
N ILE A 181 3.31 4.42 25.18
CA ILE A 181 3.47 5.86 25.47
C ILE A 181 3.29 6.18 26.98
N SER A 182 2.54 5.34 27.70
CA SER A 182 2.27 5.46 29.14
C SER A 182 2.98 4.41 30.01
N ASP A 183 3.67 3.46 29.39
CA ASP A 183 4.30 2.34 30.08
C ASP A 183 5.76 2.66 30.45
N SER A 184 6.24 2.10 31.56
CA SER A 184 7.64 2.23 31.97
C SER A 184 8.54 1.35 31.11
N GLU A 185 9.23 1.95 30.13
CA GLU A 185 10.15 1.24 29.24
C GLU A 185 11.23 0.43 29.98
N PRO A 186 11.92 0.94 31.01
CA PRO A 186 12.92 0.15 31.74
C PRO A 186 12.32 -1.10 32.38
N GLN A 187 11.18 -0.98 33.07
CA GLN A 187 10.50 -2.12 33.70
C GLN A 187 10.01 -3.16 32.68
N ALA A 188 9.68 -2.73 31.46
CA ALA A 188 9.34 -3.65 30.39
C ALA A 188 10.59 -4.33 29.80
N TYR A 189 11.73 -3.63 29.75
CA TYR A 189 13.00 -4.19 29.31
C TYR A 189 13.57 -5.20 30.32
N ASP A 190 13.53 -4.89 31.61
CA ASP A 190 14.00 -5.78 32.69
C ASP A 190 13.32 -7.16 32.59
N VAL A 191 12.01 -7.19 32.38
CA VAL A 191 11.25 -8.44 32.18
C VAL A 191 11.59 -9.10 30.84
N TRP A 192 11.68 -8.33 29.75
CA TRP A 192 12.05 -8.85 28.42
C TRP A 192 13.43 -9.53 28.40
N ALA A 193 14.38 -9.01 29.18
CA ALA A 193 15.71 -9.58 29.34
C ALA A 193 15.73 -10.90 30.13
N THR A 194 14.76 -11.11 31.04
CA THR A 194 14.62 -12.38 31.79
C THR A 194 13.96 -13.53 31.02
N LEU A 195 13.31 -13.25 29.88
CA LEU A 195 12.73 -14.28 29.02
C LEU A 195 13.81 -15.00 28.19
N SER A 196 13.51 -16.21 27.72
CA SER A 196 14.30 -16.89 26.67
C SER A 196 13.99 -16.34 25.26
N ALA A 197 14.80 -16.74 24.27
CA ALA A 197 14.57 -16.41 22.86
C ALA A 197 13.17 -16.86 22.38
N GLN A 198 12.78 -18.10 22.71
CA GLN A 198 11.51 -18.70 22.31
C GLN A 198 10.31 -18.00 22.98
N GLU A 199 10.43 -17.62 24.26
CA GLU A 199 9.39 -16.86 24.96
C GLU A 199 9.26 -15.43 24.42
N ARG A 200 10.37 -14.78 24.04
CA ARG A 200 10.34 -13.50 23.33
C ARG A 200 9.58 -13.60 21.99
N GLU A 201 9.86 -14.63 21.20
CA GLU A 201 9.16 -14.86 19.92
C GLU A 201 7.66 -15.15 20.14
N ALA A 202 7.33 -16.04 21.08
CA ALA A 202 5.94 -16.36 21.44
C ALA A 202 5.17 -15.14 21.97
N ALA A 203 5.83 -14.26 22.75
CA ALA A 203 5.25 -13.01 23.23
C ALA A 203 5.00 -12.00 22.08
N VAL A 204 5.87 -11.92 21.07
CA VAL A 204 5.63 -11.07 19.88
C VAL A 204 4.46 -11.62 19.07
N ALA A 205 4.46 -12.93 18.76
CA ALA A 205 3.38 -13.57 18.00
C ALA A 205 2.02 -13.55 18.74
N GLY A 206 2.04 -13.61 20.08
CA GLY A 206 0.86 -13.54 20.93
C GLY A 206 0.31 -12.12 21.16
N ALA A 207 1.08 -11.07 20.84
CA ALA A 207 0.76 -9.70 21.25
C ALA A 207 -0.57 -9.18 20.67
N GLU A 208 -0.73 -9.25 19.34
CA GLU A 208 -1.95 -8.76 18.67
C GLU A 208 -3.18 -9.63 19.02
N ARG A 209 -2.99 -10.94 19.15
CA ARG A 209 -4.04 -11.88 19.63
C ARG A 209 -4.54 -11.47 21.01
N TYR A 210 -3.64 -11.15 21.95
CA TYR A 210 -4.01 -10.72 23.30
C TYR A 210 -4.68 -9.35 23.31
N VAL A 211 -4.15 -8.36 22.58
CA VAL A 211 -4.76 -7.02 22.46
C VAL A 211 -6.18 -7.11 21.92
N THR A 212 -6.41 -7.99 20.93
CA THR A 212 -7.73 -8.21 20.32
C THR A 212 -8.68 -8.94 21.27
N ALA A 213 -8.23 -10.03 21.90
CA ALA A 213 -9.03 -10.77 22.89
C ALA A 213 -9.40 -9.90 24.10
N SER A 214 -8.47 -9.08 24.60
CA SER A 214 -8.73 -8.16 25.72
C SER A 214 -9.83 -7.14 25.39
N LYS A 215 -9.76 -6.50 24.20
CA LYS A 215 -10.81 -5.60 23.70
C LYS A 215 -12.15 -6.33 23.51
N ALA A 216 -12.13 -7.58 23.04
CA ALA A 216 -13.34 -8.39 22.89
C ALA A 216 -14.03 -8.73 24.23
N THR A 217 -13.31 -8.70 25.37
CA THR A 217 -13.93 -8.80 26.72
C THR A 217 -14.63 -7.52 27.19
N GLY A 218 -14.77 -6.50 26.34
CA GLY A 218 -15.40 -5.21 26.67
C GLY A 218 -14.51 -4.27 27.51
N ARG A 219 -13.25 -4.66 27.77
CA ARG A 219 -12.29 -3.81 28.49
C ARG A 219 -11.77 -2.70 27.59
N THR A 220 -11.89 -1.45 28.06
CA THR A 220 -11.44 -0.24 27.34
C THR A 220 -9.93 0.02 27.45
N LYS A 221 -9.24 -0.67 28.38
CA LYS A 221 -7.79 -0.58 28.59
C LYS A 221 -7.14 -1.97 28.54
N VAL A 222 -5.97 -2.05 27.90
CA VAL A 222 -5.07 -3.20 27.96
C VAL A 222 -4.10 -3.00 29.14
N CYS A 223 -3.48 -4.07 29.64
CA CYS A 223 -2.38 -3.95 30.61
C CYS A 223 -1.10 -3.41 29.94
N SER A 224 -0.16 -2.93 30.76
CA SER A 224 1.16 -2.47 30.30
C SER A 224 1.99 -3.62 29.73
N PHE A 225 2.94 -3.32 28.84
CA PHE A 225 3.78 -4.35 28.22
C PHE A 225 4.56 -5.16 29.25
N ALA A 226 5.07 -4.53 30.32
CA ALA A 226 5.73 -5.22 31.43
C ALA A 226 4.83 -6.26 32.13
N VAL A 227 3.52 -5.97 32.28
CA VAL A 227 2.55 -6.92 32.85
C VAL A 227 2.15 -8.00 31.85
N TYR A 228 2.07 -7.68 30.56
CA TYR A 228 1.88 -8.67 29.50
C TYR A 228 3.00 -9.71 29.47
N LEU A 229 4.26 -9.25 29.50
CA LEU A 229 5.47 -10.07 29.58
C LEU A 229 5.51 -10.89 30.88
N LYS A 230 5.46 -10.24 32.05
CA LYS A 230 5.66 -10.87 33.36
C LYS A 230 4.64 -11.96 33.70
N GLU A 231 3.45 -11.90 33.11
CA GLU A 231 2.39 -12.87 33.34
C GLU A 231 2.21 -13.92 32.23
N HIS A 232 3.12 -14.00 31.24
CA HIS A 232 3.03 -14.98 30.15
C HIS A 232 1.65 -14.97 29.48
N ARG A 233 1.17 -13.77 29.15
CA ARG A 233 -0.21 -13.56 28.72
C ARG A 233 -0.50 -14.09 27.31
N TRP A 234 0.49 -14.56 26.57
CA TRP A 234 0.33 -15.34 25.32
C TRP A 234 -0.12 -16.79 25.59
N GLU A 235 0.46 -17.46 26.58
CA GLU A 235 0.08 -18.84 27.01
C GLU A 235 -1.32 -18.89 27.62
N LYS A 236 -1.74 -17.80 28.27
CA LYS A 236 -3.08 -17.67 28.88
C LYS A 236 -4.19 -17.31 27.88
N LEU A 237 -3.87 -17.24 26.58
CA LEU A 237 -4.87 -17.32 25.52
C LEU A 237 -5.27 -18.78 25.32
N PRO A 238 -6.47 -19.09 24.81
CA PRO A 238 -6.71 -20.43 24.28
C PRO A 238 -5.62 -20.76 23.24
N GLU A 239 -5.20 -22.02 23.23
CA GLU A 239 -4.28 -22.54 22.22
C GLU A 239 -4.78 -22.20 20.81
N VAL A 240 -3.85 -22.13 19.86
CA VAL A 240 -4.22 -22.07 18.45
C VAL A 240 -4.68 -23.46 18.02
N ALA A 241 -5.93 -23.80 18.38
CA ALA A 241 -6.73 -24.67 17.55
C ALA A 241 -6.69 -24.08 16.14
N ALA A 242 -5.94 -24.73 15.24
CA ALA A 242 -5.61 -24.24 13.91
C ALA A 242 -6.90 -23.74 13.23
N ALA A 243 -6.94 -22.43 12.96
CA ALA A 243 -8.14 -21.63 13.15
C ALA A 243 -9.41 -22.29 12.60
N THR A 244 -10.15 -22.98 13.48
CA THR A 244 -11.44 -23.60 13.17
C THR A 244 -12.46 -22.49 13.01
N ALA A 245 -12.40 -21.89 11.83
CA ALA A 245 -13.19 -20.75 11.42
C ALA A 245 -14.66 -21.09 11.65
N LYS A 246 -15.31 -20.31 12.53
CA LYS A 246 -16.74 -20.49 12.83
C LYS A 246 -17.48 -20.60 11.50
N PRO A 247 -18.18 -21.71 11.22
CA PRO A 247 -18.88 -21.92 9.95
C PRO A 247 -20.15 -21.07 9.93
N LEU A 248 -19.98 -19.75 9.87
CA LEU A 248 -20.99 -18.86 9.32
C LEU A 248 -20.94 -19.06 7.82
N ASN A 249 -21.99 -19.70 7.32
CA ASN A 249 -22.36 -19.81 5.92
C ASN A 249 -22.35 -18.39 5.30
N ARG A 250 -21.22 -17.98 4.73
CA ARG A 250 -20.96 -16.63 4.22
C ARG A 250 -20.98 -16.66 2.70
N GLU A 251 -21.91 -15.91 2.13
CA GLU A 251 -22.01 -15.68 0.69
C GLU A 251 -20.67 -15.17 0.13
N VAL A 252 -20.26 -15.70 -1.02
CA VAL A 252 -19.00 -15.32 -1.67
C VAL A 252 -19.17 -13.93 -2.27
N ARG A 253 -18.63 -12.91 -1.58
CA ARG A 253 -18.75 -11.52 -2.02
C ARG A 253 -17.82 -11.23 -3.21
N PRO A 254 -18.29 -10.48 -4.22
CA PRO A 254 -17.46 -10.00 -5.33
C PRO A 254 -16.15 -9.39 -4.87
N PHE A 255 -15.05 -9.77 -5.54
CA PHE A 255 -13.68 -9.32 -5.24
C PHE A 255 -13.17 -9.65 -3.82
N GLY A 256 -13.84 -10.53 -3.07
CA GLY A 256 -13.34 -11.08 -1.80
C GLY A 256 -12.40 -12.28 -1.97
N PRO A 257 -11.78 -12.80 -0.89
CA PRO A 257 -10.79 -13.88 -0.97
C PRO A 257 -11.36 -15.18 -1.54
N GLY A 258 -12.54 -15.63 -1.09
CA GLY A 258 -13.20 -16.82 -1.64
C GLY A 258 -13.60 -16.66 -3.12
N TRP A 259 -14.03 -15.46 -3.53
CA TRP A 259 -14.33 -15.19 -4.94
C TRP A 259 -13.08 -15.27 -5.81
N ALA A 260 -11.98 -14.69 -5.33
CA ALA A 260 -10.70 -14.76 -6.00
C ALA A 260 -10.16 -16.19 -6.06
N LEU A 261 -10.31 -16.99 -5.00
CA LEU A 261 -9.92 -18.41 -4.98
C LEU A 261 -10.67 -19.21 -6.03
N LEU A 262 -12.01 -19.14 -6.08
CA LEU A 262 -12.83 -19.81 -7.09
C LEU A 262 -12.40 -19.40 -8.50
N ARG A 263 -12.18 -18.11 -8.72
CA ARG A 263 -11.70 -17.58 -10.01
C ARG A 263 -10.31 -18.09 -10.37
N PHE A 264 -9.41 -18.23 -9.40
CA PHE A 264 -8.08 -18.78 -9.62
C PHE A 264 -8.11 -20.29 -9.89
N ARG A 265 -8.90 -21.10 -9.17
CA ARG A 265 -9.12 -22.51 -9.53
C ARG A 265 -9.66 -22.64 -10.97
N ALA A 266 -10.61 -21.79 -11.35
CA ALA A 266 -11.18 -21.76 -12.71
C ALA A 266 -10.21 -21.28 -13.81
N LEU A 267 -9.13 -20.57 -13.47
CA LEU A 267 -8.03 -20.24 -14.40
C LEU A 267 -7.00 -21.37 -14.50
N LEU A 268 -6.70 -22.03 -13.37
CA LEU A 268 -5.74 -23.13 -13.26
C LEU A 268 -6.25 -24.45 -13.84
N ALA A 269 -7.56 -24.64 -13.89
CA ALA A 269 -8.21 -25.73 -14.62
C ALA A 269 -8.00 -25.67 -16.15
N GLY A 270 -7.46 -24.55 -16.66
CA GLY A 270 -7.29 -24.30 -18.10
C GLY A 270 -8.55 -23.75 -18.76
N HIS A 271 -8.49 -23.56 -20.07
CA HIS A 271 -9.68 -23.25 -20.87
C HIS A 271 -10.34 -24.56 -21.34
N VAL A 272 -11.65 -24.54 -21.57
CA VAL A 272 -12.35 -25.65 -22.23
C VAL A 272 -11.87 -25.81 -23.68
N GLU A 273 -12.07 -26.98 -24.26
CA GLU A 273 -11.92 -27.17 -25.71
C GLU A 273 -12.98 -26.36 -26.46
N LEU A 274 -12.57 -25.70 -27.55
CA LEU A 274 -13.41 -24.80 -28.33
C LEU A 274 -13.39 -25.20 -29.81
N GLY A 275 -14.51 -24.96 -30.50
CA GLY A 275 -14.57 -25.06 -31.96
C GLY A 275 -13.77 -23.94 -32.64
N GLU A 276 -13.52 -24.12 -33.94
CA GLU A 276 -12.83 -23.12 -34.76
C GLU A 276 -13.50 -21.72 -34.68
N PRO A 277 -12.73 -20.64 -34.48
CA PRO A 277 -13.29 -19.30 -34.35
C PRO A 277 -14.11 -18.87 -35.59
N GLU A 278 -15.13 -18.04 -35.38
CA GLU A 278 -15.90 -17.41 -36.47
C GLU A 278 -15.04 -16.48 -37.35
N VAL A 279 -13.88 -16.05 -36.85
CA VAL A 279 -12.98 -15.07 -37.46
C VAL A 279 -11.71 -15.76 -37.97
N THR A 280 -11.83 -16.57 -39.02
CA THR A 280 -10.67 -17.06 -39.80
C THR A 280 -10.44 -16.18 -41.04
N ARG A 281 -9.25 -16.30 -41.66
CA ARG A 281 -8.94 -15.58 -42.92
C ARG A 281 -9.96 -15.90 -44.01
N GLU A 282 -10.33 -17.17 -44.16
CA GLU A 282 -11.34 -17.63 -45.12
C GLU A 282 -12.72 -17.01 -44.86
N LYS A 283 -13.25 -17.16 -43.63
CA LYS A 283 -14.56 -16.63 -43.24
C LYS A 283 -14.62 -15.11 -43.39
N ARG A 284 -13.55 -14.39 -43.01
CA ARG A 284 -13.48 -12.93 -43.16
C ARG A 284 -13.40 -12.51 -44.63
N THR A 285 -12.68 -13.25 -45.47
CA THR A 285 -12.58 -13.00 -46.93
C THR A 285 -13.90 -13.27 -47.64
N ALA A 286 -14.59 -14.37 -47.31
CA ALA A 286 -15.92 -14.68 -47.85
C ALA A 286 -16.94 -13.59 -47.49
N ASN A 287 -16.98 -13.16 -46.23
CA ASN A 287 -17.83 -12.06 -45.76
C ASN A 287 -17.51 -10.73 -46.47
N TYR A 288 -16.24 -10.46 -46.77
CA TYR A 288 -15.82 -9.28 -47.53
C TYR A 288 -16.27 -9.34 -49.00
N GLN A 289 -16.09 -10.47 -49.69
CA GLN A 289 -16.54 -10.62 -51.07
C GLN A 289 -18.07 -10.51 -51.18
N ALA A 290 -18.83 -11.12 -50.25
CA ALA A 290 -20.27 -10.92 -50.15
C ALA A 290 -20.64 -9.45 -49.91
N SER A 291 -19.88 -8.74 -49.06
CA SER A 291 -20.05 -7.29 -48.84
C SER A 291 -19.77 -6.47 -50.11
N ARG A 292 -18.74 -6.79 -50.89
CA ARG A 292 -18.43 -6.13 -52.18
C ARG A 292 -19.56 -6.33 -53.19
N GLN A 293 -20.15 -7.53 -53.25
CA GLN A 293 -21.29 -7.84 -54.12
C GLN A 293 -22.57 -7.09 -53.70
N MET A 294 -22.90 -7.06 -52.41
CA MET A 294 -24.15 -6.48 -51.92
C MET A 294 -24.12 -4.94 -51.83
N LEU A 295 -22.99 -4.35 -51.43
CA LEU A 295 -22.88 -2.91 -51.12
C LEU A 295 -22.06 -2.12 -52.15
N GLY A 296 -21.36 -2.81 -53.06
CA GLY A 296 -20.38 -2.24 -53.96
C GLY A 296 -18.99 -2.09 -53.30
N ALA A 297 -17.94 -2.26 -54.10
CA ALA A 297 -16.55 -2.32 -53.62
C ALA A 297 -16.17 -1.16 -52.68
N ALA A 298 -16.37 0.09 -53.09
CA ALA A 298 -15.99 1.26 -52.29
C ALA A 298 -16.64 1.32 -50.89
N LYS A 299 -17.87 0.80 -50.72
CA LYS A 299 -18.52 0.73 -49.39
C LYS A 299 -17.97 -0.43 -48.57
N ALA A 300 -17.81 -1.60 -49.18
CA ALA A 300 -17.24 -2.77 -48.51
C ALA A 300 -15.80 -2.50 -48.04
N GLU A 301 -14.97 -1.91 -48.89
CA GLU A 301 -13.62 -1.48 -48.55
C GLU A 301 -13.58 -0.48 -47.38
N ALA A 302 -14.43 0.54 -47.41
CA ALA A 302 -14.51 1.51 -46.32
C ALA A 302 -14.93 0.86 -44.99
N THR A 303 -15.88 -0.08 -45.02
CA THR A 303 -16.29 -0.87 -43.85
C THR A 303 -15.13 -1.70 -43.29
N TYR A 304 -14.35 -2.39 -44.14
CA TYR A 304 -13.28 -3.27 -43.66
C TYR A 304 -12.02 -2.49 -43.24
N ARG A 305 -11.71 -1.36 -43.88
CA ARG A 305 -10.71 -0.39 -43.37
C ARG A 305 -11.10 0.16 -42.00
N ASN A 306 -12.38 0.47 -41.77
CA ASN A 306 -12.89 0.86 -40.44
C ASN A 306 -12.85 -0.28 -39.41
N MET A 307 -12.84 -1.55 -39.84
CA MET A 307 -12.59 -2.72 -38.97
C MET A 307 -11.10 -2.99 -38.74
N GLY A 308 -10.19 -2.16 -39.26
CA GLY A 308 -8.75 -2.31 -39.08
C GLY A 308 -8.08 -3.31 -40.02
N HIS A 309 -8.70 -3.65 -41.16
CA HIS A 309 -8.07 -4.44 -42.22
C HIS A 309 -7.45 -3.54 -43.28
N ASP A 310 -6.20 -3.83 -43.64
CA ASP A 310 -5.57 -3.28 -44.84
C ASP A 310 -6.11 -3.95 -46.10
N ILE A 311 -6.03 -3.23 -47.23
CA ILE A 311 -6.60 -3.66 -48.51
C ILE A 311 -5.56 -3.46 -49.61
N GLY A 312 -5.30 -4.51 -50.39
CA GLY A 312 -4.29 -4.54 -51.44
C GLY A 312 -4.63 -3.66 -52.66
N PRO A 313 -3.67 -3.46 -53.58
CA PRO A 313 -3.87 -2.68 -54.82
C PRO A 313 -4.84 -3.35 -55.81
N ASP A 314 -5.06 -4.66 -55.65
CA ASP A 314 -6.09 -5.51 -56.26
C ASP A 314 -7.48 -5.38 -55.59
N GLY A 315 -7.53 -4.78 -54.40
CA GLY A 315 -8.71 -4.69 -53.56
C GLY A 315 -8.98 -5.96 -52.73
N GLU A 316 -8.02 -6.86 -52.56
CA GLU A 316 -8.14 -8.01 -51.63
C GLU A 316 -7.83 -7.62 -50.19
N LEU A 317 -8.25 -8.43 -49.20
CA LEU A 317 -7.93 -8.18 -47.80
C LEU A 317 -6.51 -8.63 -47.48
N LEU A 318 -5.73 -7.75 -46.86
CA LEU A 318 -4.44 -8.09 -46.28
C LEU A 318 -4.64 -8.47 -44.81
N PHE A 319 -4.00 -9.57 -44.41
CA PHE A 319 -4.05 -10.10 -43.05
C PHE A 319 -2.64 -10.14 -42.47
N PRO A 320 -2.41 -9.67 -41.22
CA PRO A 320 -1.17 -9.93 -40.50
C PRO A 320 -0.86 -11.43 -40.39
N ASP A 321 0.43 -11.77 -40.27
CA ASP A 321 0.87 -13.17 -40.14
C ASP A 321 0.24 -13.85 -38.91
N ASP A 322 0.13 -13.11 -37.81
CA ASP A 322 -0.44 -13.55 -36.52
C ASP A 322 -1.97 -13.42 -36.43
N PHE A 323 -2.68 -13.12 -37.52
CA PHE A 323 -4.13 -12.89 -37.52
C PHE A 323 -4.93 -14.04 -36.88
N GLU A 324 -4.58 -15.29 -37.20
CA GLU A 324 -5.28 -16.47 -36.68
C GLU A 324 -4.91 -16.76 -35.22
N GLU A 325 -3.68 -16.47 -34.79
CA GLU A 325 -3.28 -16.56 -33.37
C GLU A 325 -4.01 -15.49 -32.53
N ARG A 326 -4.17 -14.27 -33.06
CA ARG A 326 -5.00 -13.21 -32.45
C ARG A 326 -6.47 -13.62 -32.38
N ALA A 327 -7.01 -14.21 -33.44
CA ALA A 327 -8.40 -14.69 -33.47
C ALA A 327 -8.64 -15.81 -32.46
N TRP A 328 -7.72 -16.78 -32.36
CA TRP A 328 -7.77 -17.84 -31.36
C TRP A 328 -7.63 -17.30 -29.93
N ARG A 329 -6.68 -16.41 -29.65
CA ARG A 329 -6.56 -15.74 -28.33
C ARG A 329 -7.86 -15.02 -27.97
N ALA A 330 -8.45 -14.25 -28.89
CA ALA A 330 -9.72 -13.56 -28.65
C ALA A 330 -10.87 -14.55 -28.39
N HIS A 331 -10.92 -15.68 -29.11
CA HIS A 331 -11.96 -16.70 -28.94
C HIS A 331 -11.83 -17.46 -27.61
N ILE A 332 -10.60 -17.80 -27.18
CA ILE A 332 -10.31 -18.39 -25.86
C ILE A 332 -10.64 -17.40 -24.74
N MET A 333 -10.26 -16.13 -24.88
CA MET A 333 -10.56 -15.08 -23.89
C MET A 333 -12.07 -14.79 -23.75
N ALA A 334 -12.87 -15.01 -24.79
CA ALA A 334 -14.32 -14.82 -24.76
C ALA A 334 -15.08 -16.05 -24.25
N ASN A 335 -14.69 -17.26 -24.69
CA ASN A 335 -15.50 -18.47 -24.52
C ASN A 335 -14.81 -19.58 -23.71
N GLY A 336 -13.48 -19.55 -23.58
CA GLY A 336 -12.68 -20.64 -23.02
C GLY A 336 -12.78 -20.80 -21.50
N TYR A 337 -13.16 -19.75 -20.77
CA TYR A 337 -13.25 -19.77 -19.30
C TYR A 337 -14.70 -19.52 -18.82
N PRO A 338 -15.65 -20.45 -19.09
CA PRO A 338 -17.07 -20.24 -18.80
C PRO A 338 -17.35 -19.97 -17.31
N GLU A 339 -16.61 -20.63 -16.42
CA GLU A 339 -16.74 -20.41 -14.97
C GLU A 339 -16.18 -19.06 -14.53
N VAL A 340 -15.05 -18.60 -15.08
CA VAL A 340 -14.56 -17.23 -14.83
C VAL A 340 -15.58 -16.20 -15.32
N THR A 341 -16.20 -16.43 -16.47
CA THR A 341 -17.29 -15.59 -17.00
C THR A 341 -18.54 -15.60 -16.09
N ARG A 342 -18.89 -16.73 -15.46
CA ARG A 342 -19.96 -16.81 -14.43
C ARG A 342 -19.62 -15.92 -13.23
N LEU A 343 -18.41 -16.09 -12.68
CA LEU A 343 -17.91 -15.38 -11.50
C LEU A 343 -17.78 -13.87 -11.74
N ASP A 344 -17.30 -13.48 -12.92
CA ASP A 344 -17.10 -12.08 -13.31
C ASP A 344 -18.41 -11.36 -13.62
N LYS A 345 -19.38 -12.05 -14.23
CA LYS A 345 -20.73 -11.51 -14.42
C LYS A 345 -21.39 -11.26 -13.06
N ALA A 346 -21.35 -12.23 -12.15
CA ALA A 346 -21.88 -12.05 -10.80
C ALA A 346 -21.21 -10.89 -10.06
N ALA A 347 -19.88 -10.76 -10.17
CA ALA A 347 -19.12 -9.66 -9.58
C ALA A 347 -19.49 -8.29 -10.17
N SER A 348 -19.64 -8.20 -11.50
CA SER A 348 -20.03 -6.98 -12.21
C SER A 348 -21.46 -6.53 -11.88
N GLU A 349 -22.35 -7.49 -11.64
CA GLU A 349 -23.73 -7.27 -11.18
C GLU A 349 -23.83 -7.05 -9.65
N GLY A 350 -22.69 -7.07 -8.93
CA GLY A 350 -22.63 -6.86 -7.48
C GLY A 350 -23.22 -7.99 -6.63
N ARG A 351 -23.53 -9.15 -7.24
CA ARG A 351 -24.19 -10.29 -6.60
C ARG A 351 -23.17 -11.17 -5.88
N ALA A 352 -23.44 -11.50 -4.62
CA ALA A 352 -22.69 -12.55 -3.92
C ALA A 352 -23.17 -13.95 -4.34
N LEU A 353 -22.26 -14.92 -4.39
CA LEU A 353 -22.58 -16.32 -4.74
C LEU A 353 -23.07 -17.06 -3.47
N PRO A 354 -23.86 -18.15 -3.62
CA PRO A 354 -24.36 -18.92 -2.50
C PRO A 354 -23.27 -19.35 -1.51
N ALA A 355 -23.59 -19.36 -0.23
CA ALA A 355 -22.63 -19.72 0.82
C ALA A 355 -22.13 -21.18 0.76
N ALA A 356 -22.80 -22.05 -0.01
CA ALA A 356 -22.30 -23.38 -0.36
C ALA A 356 -21.03 -23.35 -1.24
N GLU A 357 -20.80 -22.26 -1.98
CA GLU A 357 -19.53 -21.97 -2.66
C GLU A 357 -18.52 -21.25 -1.74
N GLY A 358 -18.89 -21.01 -0.47
CA GLY A 358 -18.34 -19.93 0.36
C GLY A 358 -17.62 -20.30 1.64
N PHE A 359 -17.41 -21.59 1.91
CA PHE A 359 -16.44 -22.03 2.92
C PHE A 359 -15.31 -22.82 2.26
N ASP A 360 -14.12 -22.23 2.24
CA ASP A 360 -12.92 -22.85 1.73
C ASP A 360 -11.70 -22.40 2.56
N PRO A 361 -10.96 -23.31 3.20
CA PRO A 361 -9.76 -22.97 3.97
C PRO A 361 -8.66 -22.31 3.13
N MET A 362 -8.51 -22.67 1.85
CA MET A 362 -7.48 -22.12 0.96
C MET A 362 -7.69 -20.65 0.63
N ALA A 363 -8.85 -20.07 0.96
CA ALA A 363 -9.08 -18.63 0.88
C ALA A 363 -8.12 -17.82 1.81
N GLN A 364 -7.44 -18.48 2.75
CA GLN A 364 -6.36 -17.90 3.55
C GLN A 364 -5.06 -17.67 2.76
N LEU A 365 -4.88 -18.34 1.61
CA LEU A 365 -3.73 -18.17 0.71
C LEU A 365 -3.89 -16.94 -0.21
N MET A 366 -4.88 -16.08 0.06
CA MET A 366 -5.21 -14.92 -0.76
C MET A 366 -4.91 -13.60 -0.02
N GLU A 367 -3.94 -12.82 -0.51
CA GLU A 367 -3.61 -11.50 0.01
C GLU A 367 -4.49 -10.38 -0.58
N ALA A 368 -4.71 -9.31 0.19
CA ALA A 368 -5.46 -8.14 -0.24
C ALA A 368 -4.54 -7.14 -0.97
N VAL A 369 -4.63 -7.10 -2.30
CA VAL A 369 -3.82 -6.23 -3.17
C VAL A 369 -4.57 -4.91 -3.45
N PRO A 370 -4.02 -3.74 -3.06
CA PRO A 370 -4.66 -2.46 -3.36
C PRO A 370 -4.62 -2.10 -4.85
N VAL A 371 -5.76 -1.67 -5.37
CA VAL A 371 -5.95 -1.39 -6.81
C VAL A 371 -5.07 -0.22 -7.25
N GLY A 372 -4.26 -0.43 -8.29
CA GLY A 372 -3.37 0.59 -8.86
C GLY A 372 -1.98 0.73 -8.22
N LEU A 373 -1.62 -0.12 -7.25
CA LEU A 373 -0.24 -0.21 -6.76
C LEU A 373 0.65 -1.13 -7.63
N ARG A 374 1.94 -1.22 -7.29
CA ARG A 374 2.93 -2.03 -8.03
C ARG A 374 2.53 -3.50 -8.16
N THR A 375 2.08 -4.15 -7.10
CA THR A 375 1.62 -5.55 -7.11
C THR A 375 0.42 -5.76 -8.03
N TRP A 376 -0.56 -4.84 -8.02
CA TRP A 376 -1.69 -4.87 -8.98
C TRP A 376 -1.22 -4.78 -10.45
N GLN A 377 -0.18 -3.99 -10.74
CA GLN A 377 0.39 -3.90 -12.09
C GLN A 377 1.23 -5.14 -12.46
N ALA A 378 1.94 -5.73 -11.49
CA ALA A 378 2.67 -7.00 -11.69
C ALA A 378 1.70 -8.14 -12.02
N TRP A 379 0.56 -8.22 -11.30
CA TRP A 379 -0.51 -9.17 -11.61
C TRP A 379 -1.09 -8.99 -13.01
N LYS A 380 -1.21 -7.75 -13.53
CA LYS A 380 -1.62 -7.53 -14.93
C LYS A 380 -0.64 -8.15 -15.94
N VAL A 381 0.66 -7.94 -15.74
CA VAL A 381 1.69 -8.49 -16.62
C VAL A 381 1.67 -10.01 -16.59
N GLU A 382 1.44 -10.63 -15.43
CA GLU A 382 1.35 -12.09 -15.32
C GLU A 382 0.10 -12.67 -16.01
N PHE A 383 -1.05 -12.01 -15.88
CA PHE A 383 -2.27 -12.40 -16.60
C PHE A 383 -2.11 -12.26 -18.12
N GLU A 384 -1.47 -11.17 -18.58
CA GLU A 384 -1.15 -10.96 -19.99
C GLU A 384 -0.18 -12.03 -20.51
N ARG A 385 0.88 -12.36 -19.74
CA ARG A 385 1.84 -13.43 -20.04
C ARG A 385 1.18 -14.80 -20.17
N ARG A 386 0.19 -15.10 -19.33
CA ARG A 386 -0.56 -16.36 -19.33
C ARG A 386 -1.75 -16.40 -20.30
N GLY A 387 -2.10 -15.28 -20.94
CA GLY A 387 -3.31 -15.18 -21.78
C GLY A 387 -4.61 -15.36 -20.97
N TRP A 388 -4.62 -14.96 -19.70
CA TRP A 388 -5.76 -15.12 -18.79
C TRP A 388 -6.72 -13.91 -18.83
N PRO A 389 -8.05 -14.13 -18.75
CA PRO A 389 -9.02 -13.05 -18.69
C PRO A 389 -8.81 -12.19 -17.44
N TRP A 390 -8.52 -10.90 -17.66
CA TRP A 390 -8.33 -9.93 -16.58
C TRP A 390 -9.62 -9.68 -15.79
N LEU A 391 -9.46 -9.26 -14.53
CA LEU A 391 -10.55 -8.95 -13.61
C LEU A 391 -11.54 -7.90 -14.17
N PRO A 392 -12.85 -8.06 -13.92
CA PRO A 392 -13.85 -7.01 -14.18
C PRO A 392 -13.58 -5.78 -13.31
N ALA A 393 -14.16 -4.63 -13.69
CA ALA A 393 -13.87 -3.35 -13.04
C ALA A 393 -14.27 -3.37 -11.55
N PRO A 394 -13.32 -3.23 -10.59
CA PRO A 394 -13.61 -3.32 -9.15
C PRO A 394 -14.43 -2.13 -8.59
N GLY A 395 -14.72 -1.11 -9.41
CA GLY A 395 -15.62 -0.01 -9.10
C GLY A 395 -15.18 0.81 -7.89
N LYS A 396 -15.80 0.56 -6.73
CA LYS A 396 -15.50 1.23 -5.46
C LYS A 396 -14.60 0.41 -4.52
N GLN A 397 -14.25 -0.84 -4.86
CA GLN A 397 -13.40 -1.66 -4.00
C GLN A 397 -11.96 -1.11 -4.00
N PRO A 398 -11.37 -0.80 -2.82
CA PRO A 398 -10.00 -0.28 -2.74
C PRO A 398 -8.94 -1.37 -2.90
N VAL A 399 -9.32 -2.62 -2.67
CA VAL A 399 -8.50 -3.84 -2.79
C VAL A 399 -9.26 -4.88 -3.61
N VAL A 400 -8.51 -5.79 -4.22
CA VAL A 400 -9.00 -7.11 -4.64
C VAL A 400 -8.13 -8.18 -3.97
N PHE A 401 -8.43 -9.46 -4.18
CA PHE A 401 -7.62 -10.55 -3.64
C PHE A 401 -6.91 -11.33 -4.75
N PHE A 402 -5.69 -11.76 -4.46
CA PHE A 402 -4.80 -12.58 -5.31
C PHE A 402 -4.00 -13.54 -4.43
N PRO A 403 -3.35 -14.59 -4.98
CA PRO A 403 -2.44 -15.44 -4.23
C PRO A 403 -1.35 -14.67 -3.47
N VAL A 404 -1.04 -15.13 -2.26
CA VAL A 404 0.01 -14.60 -1.36
C VAL A 404 1.38 -14.63 -2.06
N GLY A 405 2.17 -13.57 -1.88
CA GLY A 405 3.49 -13.43 -2.48
C GLY A 405 3.47 -12.84 -3.90
N GLY A 406 2.30 -12.45 -4.41
CA GLY A 406 2.17 -11.88 -5.75
C GLY A 406 2.44 -12.92 -6.86
N PRO A 407 2.75 -12.46 -8.09
CA PRO A 407 3.00 -13.36 -9.22
C PRO A 407 4.12 -14.39 -8.99
N GLU A 408 5.12 -14.05 -8.18
CA GLU A 408 6.25 -14.93 -7.84
C GLU A 408 5.84 -16.05 -6.86
N GLY A 409 4.81 -15.82 -6.03
CA GLY A 409 4.21 -16.84 -5.15
C GLY A 409 3.22 -17.77 -5.85
N LEU A 410 2.85 -17.49 -7.11
CA LEU A 410 1.80 -18.21 -7.82
C LEU A 410 2.09 -19.71 -7.99
N GLU A 411 3.35 -20.10 -8.20
CA GLU A 411 3.74 -21.52 -8.32
C GLU A 411 3.48 -22.33 -7.04
N GLN A 412 3.64 -21.70 -5.87
CA GLN A 412 3.42 -22.32 -4.56
C GLN A 412 1.91 -22.48 -4.30
N PHE A 413 1.12 -21.49 -4.70
CA PHE A 413 -0.34 -21.56 -4.70
C PHE A 413 -0.86 -22.64 -5.67
N GLU A 414 -0.32 -22.71 -6.90
CA GLU A 414 -0.65 -23.75 -7.89
C GLU A 414 -0.40 -25.16 -7.35
N GLN A 415 0.74 -25.37 -6.70
CA GLN A 415 1.07 -26.67 -6.12
C GLN A 415 0.10 -27.03 -4.98
N ALA A 416 -0.20 -26.10 -4.08
CA ALA A 416 -1.16 -26.36 -3.00
C ALA A 416 -2.57 -26.73 -3.53
N ILE A 417 -3.05 -26.05 -4.58
CA ILE A 417 -4.34 -26.34 -5.23
C ILE A 417 -4.34 -27.71 -5.94
N ARG A 418 -3.18 -28.16 -6.43
CA ARG A 418 -2.99 -29.49 -7.02
C ARG A 418 -2.98 -30.59 -5.97
N ASP A 419 -2.36 -30.35 -4.83
CA ASP A 419 -2.24 -31.34 -3.75
C ASP A 419 -3.61 -31.59 -3.06
N GLU A 420 -4.40 -30.53 -2.84
CA GLU A 420 -5.81 -30.63 -2.40
C GLU A 420 -6.62 -31.61 -3.27
N GLY A 421 -6.49 -31.51 -4.60
CA GLY A 421 -7.21 -32.36 -5.54
C GLY A 421 -6.75 -33.83 -5.59
N ASN A 422 -5.58 -34.15 -5.03
CA ASN A 422 -5.10 -35.53 -4.94
C ASN A 422 -5.57 -36.24 -3.66
N ASP A 423 -5.69 -35.52 -2.54
CA ASP A 423 -6.10 -36.10 -1.26
C ASP A 423 -7.57 -36.58 -1.28
N ASP A 424 -8.46 -35.86 -1.98
CA ASP A 424 -9.89 -36.21 -2.11
C ASP A 424 -10.16 -37.52 -2.91
N ASP A 425 -9.38 -37.81 -3.97
CA ASP A 425 -9.52 -39.09 -4.73
C ASP A 425 -8.88 -40.27 -3.99
N GLY A 426 -8.00 -40.01 -3.01
CA GLY A 426 -7.41 -41.01 -2.12
C GLY A 426 -8.41 -41.57 -1.11
N GLY A 427 -9.18 -40.71 -0.44
CA GLY A 427 -10.08 -41.12 0.65
C GLY A 427 -11.24 -42.03 0.21
N THR A 428 -11.76 -41.82 -1.00
CA THR A 428 -13.03 -42.42 -1.44
C THR A 428 -12.95 -43.93 -1.74
N ARG A 429 -11.75 -44.52 -1.87
CA ARG A 429 -11.58 -45.96 -2.20
C ARG A 429 -11.39 -46.91 -1.02
N GLN A 430 -11.15 -46.41 0.20
CA GLN A 430 -10.79 -47.28 1.34
C GLN A 430 -11.93 -47.63 2.32
N GLN A 431 -13.15 -47.10 2.13
CA GLN A 431 -14.31 -47.41 3.01
C GLN A 431 -15.36 -48.34 2.35
N ALA A 432 -14.98 -49.07 1.29
CA ALA A 432 -15.86 -49.98 0.56
C ALA A 432 -15.40 -51.45 0.60
N ALA A 433 -14.55 -51.83 1.57
CA ALA A 433 -13.90 -53.13 1.64
C ALA A 433 -13.54 -53.61 3.07
N GLU A 434 -14.49 -53.49 4.02
CA GLU A 434 -14.55 -54.26 5.28
C GLU A 434 -15.99 -54.72 5.55
#